data_AF-A0A1B6FZR3-F1
#
_entry.id   AF-A0A1B6FZR3-F1
#
_cell.length_a   1.000
_cell.length_b   1.000
_cell.length_c   1.000
_cell.angle_alpha   90.00
_cell.angle_beta   90.00
_cell.angle_gamma   90.00
#
_symmetry.space_group_name_H-M   'P 1'
#
loop_
_entity.id
_entity.type
_entity.pdbx_description
1 polymer ?
#
loop_
_entity_poly.entity_id
_entity_poly.type
_entity_poly.pdbx_seq_one_letter_code
_entity_poly.pdbx_strand_id
1 'polypeptide(L)'
;GRLARAQVLVRLGDFEKAHIDVDFLSEFNQVEHQVNEVRTNIEMAETLRQVVDEAMSDGDYKTASNYLETLASISSHDVTVLSQRVQCSLQLGNKLAAIEHLKKVTTLQPNDYDSYFTLANLHYELDDWRKALVEVRKCADADLHKDCFQFYKKLKKIDKAFEKAQRAKLSQDGELCVSEIE
;
A
#
# COMPACT_ATOMS: atom_id res chain seq x y z
N GLY A 1 -13.01 -13.78 -22.41
CA GLY A 1 -14.34 -13.28 -22.81
C GLY A 1 -14.56 -11.90 -22.23
N ARG A 2 -15.43 -11.08 -22.83
CA ARG A 2 -15.73 -9.72 -22.33
C ARG A 2 -16.15 -9.70 -20.87
N LEU A 3 -16.88 -10.71 -20.39
CA LEU A 3 -17.30 -10.78 -18.99
C LEU A 3 -16.10 -10.85 -18.02
N ALA A 4 -15.13 -11.72 -18.33
CA ALA A 4 -13.90 -11.81 -17.54
C ALA A 4 -13.08 -10.51 -17.61
N ARG A 5 -13.10 -9.82 -18.75
CA ARG A 5 -12.44 -8.51 -18.90
C ARG A 5 -13.14 -7.46 -18.05
N ALA A 6 -14.48 -7.37 -18.08
CA ALA A 6 -15.27 -6.47 -17.23
C ALA A 6 -14.96 -6.70 -15.75
N GLN A 7 -14.95 -7.96 -15.28
CA GLN A 7 -14.60 -8.28 -13.88
C GLN A 7 -13.19 -7.83 -13.49
N VAL A 8 -12.21 -7.96 -14.39
CA VAL A 8 -10.86 -7.45 -14.16
C VAL A 8 -10.87 -5.91 -14.08
N LEU A 9 -11.57 -5.25 -15.00
CA LEU A 9 -11.69 -3.79 -15.03
C LEU A 9 -12.34 -3.24 -13.77
N VAL A 10 -13.40 -3.89 -13.25
CA VAL A 10 -14.00 -3.56 -11.96
C VAL A 10 -12.98 -3.65 -10.82
N ARG A 11 -12.19 -4.73 -10.77
CA ARG A 11 -11.15 -4.87 -9.74
C ARG A 11 -10.08 -3.78 -9.81
N LEU A 12 -9.79 -3.29 -11.02
CA LEU A 12 -8.84 -2.19 -11.27
C LEU A 12 -9.45 -0.80 -11.06
N GLY A 13 -10.77 -0.70 -10.85
CA GLY A 13 -11.49 0.57 -10.72
C GLY A 13 -11.75 1.30 -12.04
N ASP A 14 -11.57 0.62 -13.18
CA ASP A 14 -11.80 1.16 -14.53
C ASP A 14 -13.26 0.89 -14.96
N PHE A 15 -14.18 1.55 -14.27
CA PHE A 15 -15.62 1.32 -14.37
C PHE A 15 -16.20 1.70 -15.73
N GLU A 16 -15.69 2.77 -16.35
CA GLU A 16 -16.11 3.20 -17.69
C GLU A 16 -15.90 2.10 -18.73
N LYS A 17 -14.71 1.47 -18.76
CA LYS A 17 -14.46 0.36 -19.67
C LYS A 17 -15.22 -0.90 -19.29
N ALA A 18 -15.44 -1.12 -17.99
CA ALA A 18 -16.24 -2.25 -17.52
C ALA A 18 -17.69 -2.14 -18.01
N HIS A 19 -18.29 -0.94 -17.97
CA HIS A 19 -19.62 -0.65 -18.49
C HIS A 19 -19.74 -1.00 -19.98
N ILE A 20 -18.78 -0.56 -20.80
CA ILE A 20 -18.78 -0.86 -22.24
C ILE A 20 -18.87 -2.38 -22.51
N ASP A 21 -18.17 -3.20 -21.71
CA ASP A 21 -18.22 -4.65 -21.85
C ASP A 21 -19.53 -5.26 -21.35
N VAL A 22 -20.07 -4.75 -20.24
CA VAL A 22 -21.34 -5.19 -19.66
C VAL A 22 -22.52 -4.86 -20.58
N ASP A 23 -22.52 -3.67 -21.18
CA ASP A 23 -23.57 -3.21 -22.09
C ASP A 23 -23.57 -4.07 -23.36
N PHE A 24 -22.39 -4.28 -23.95
CA PHE A 24 -22.25 -5.19 -25.09
C PHE A 24 -22.80 -6.59 -24.78
N LEU A 25 -22.47 -7.17 -23.62
CA LEU A 25 -22.95 -8.51 -23.25
C LEU A 25 -24.47 -8.57 -23.04
N SER A 26 -25.05 -7.48 -22.54
CA SER A 26 -26.49 -7.37 -22.29
C SER A 26 -27.30 -7.42 -23.59
N GLU A 27 -26.75 -6.90 -24.70
CA GLU A 27 -27.40 -6.91 -26.02
C GLU A 27 -27.52 -8.32 -26.63
N PHE A 28 -26.61 -9.24 -26.29
CA PHE A 28 -26.56 -10.59 -26.88
C PHE A 28 -27.17 -11.69 -25.99
N ASN A 29 -27.78 -11.32 -24.86
CA ASN A 29 -28.47 -12.22 -23.93
C ASN A 29 -27.67 -13.45 -23.45
N GLN A 30 -26.34 -13.37 -23.51
CA GLN A 30 -25.45 -14.41 -23.00
C GLN A 30 -25.05 -14.04 -21.57
N VAL A 31 -25.38 -14.89 -20.59
CA VAL A 31 -24.91 -14.80 -19.19
C VAL A 31 -25.56 -13.69 -18.33
N GLU A 32 -26.87 -13.51 -18.46
CA GLU A 32 -27.66 -12.42 -17.82
C GLU A 32 -27.39 -12.23 -16.32
N HIS A 33 -27.36 -13.31 -15.51
CA HIS A 33 -27.12 -13.20 -14.07
C HIS A 33 -25.73 -12.61 -13.73
N GLN A 34 -24.66 -13.12 -14.34
CA GLN A 34 -23.29 -12.66 -14.02
C GLN A 34 -23.05 -11.24 -14.56
N VAL A 35 -23.65 -10.90 -15.69
CA VAL A 35 -23.58 -9.55 -16.26
C VAL A 35 -24.29 -8.55 -15.35
N ASN A 36 -25.48 -8.90 -14.83
CA ASN A 36 -26.21 -8.06 -13.89
C ASN A 36 -25.47 -7.90 -12.56
N GLU A 37 -24.84 -8.95 -12.05
CA GLU A 37 -24.00 -8.86 -10.84
C GLU A 37 -22.84 -7.87 -11.03
N VAL A 38 -22.12 -7.95 -12.16
CA VAL A 38 -21.04 -7.01 -12.47
C VAL A 38 -21.59 -5.58 -12.61
N ARG A 39 -22.74 -5.39 -13.25
CA ARG A 39 -23.39 -4.08 -13.40
C ARG A 39 -23.71 -3.45 -12.04
N THR A 40 -24.38 -4.19 -11.16
CA THR A 40 -24.73 -3.72 -9.81
C THR A 40 -23.47 -3.39 -9.00
N ASN A 41 -22.40 -4.18 -9.13
CA ASN A 41 -21.13 -3.89 -8.47
C ASN A 41 -20.50 -2.59 -8.96
N ILE A 42 -20.59 -2.27 -10.25
CA ILE A 42 -20.07 -1.02 -10.80
C ILE A 42 -20.88 0.18 -10.23
N GLU A 43 -22.20 0.14 -10.36
CA GLU A 43 -23.09 1.21 -9.86
C GLU A 43 -22.90 1.47 -8.36
N MET A 44 -22.77 0.39 -7.58
CA MET A 44 -22.47 0.47 -6.15
C MET A 44 -21.09 1.09 -5.90
N ALA A 45 -20.06 0.69 -6.64
CA ALA A 45 -18.71 1.23 -6.46
C ALA A 45 -18.61 2.71 -6.83
N GLU A 46 -19.30 3.16 -7.88
CA GLU A 46 -19.37 4.58 -8.25
C GLU A 46 -20.08 5.42 -7.19
N THR A 47 -21.20 4.92 -6.66
CA THR A 47 -21.91 5.58 -5.56
C THR A 47 -21.03 5.67 -4.30
N LEU A 48 -20.35 4.58 -3.95
CA LEU A 48 -19.44 4.56 -2.81
C LEU A 48 -18.26 5.52 -2.99
N ARG A 49 -17.72 5.68 -4.20
CA ARG A 49 -16.67 6.65 -4.49
C ARG A 49 -17.12 8.07 -4.18
N GLN A 50 -18.31 8.46 -4.60
CA GLN A 50 -18.85 9.79 -4.31
C GLN A 50 -18.93 10.06 -2.80
N VAL A 51 -19.46 9.09 -2.04
CA VAL A 51 -19.57 9.19 -0.58
C VAL A 51 -18.19 9.26 0.09
N VAL A 52 -17.23 8.45 -0.38
CA VAL A 52 -15.85 8.48 0.13
C VAL A 52 -15.20 9.83 -0.17
N ASP A 53 -15.33 10.35 -1.39
CA ASP A 53 -14.71 11.61 -1.78
C ASP A 53 -15.27 12.80 -0.96
N GLU A 54 -16.58 12.83 -0.71
CA GLU A 54 -17.23 13.81 0.17
C GLU A 54 -16.70 13.70 1.61
N ALA A 55 -16.72 12.49 2.19
CA ALA A 55 -16.22 12.28 3.55
C ALA A 55 -14.72 12.62 3.70
N MET A 56 -13.91 12.34 2.68
CA MET A 56 -12.49 12.70 2.63
C MET A 56 -12.28 14.21 2.56
N SER A 57 -13.10 14.92 1.78
CA SER A 57 -13.09 16.38 1.68
C SER A 57 -13.47 17.04 3.01
N ASP A 58 -14.43 16.46 3.74
CA ASP A 58 -14.88 16.93 5.05
C ASP A 58 -13.90 16.56 6.18
N GLY A 59 -12.89 15.74 5.89
CA GLY A 59 -11.95 15.22 6.89
C GLY A 59 -12.56 14.16 7.81
N ASP A 60 -13.75 13.64 7.49
CA ASP A 60 -14.35 12.50 8.19
C ASP A 60 -13.71 11.18 7.69
N TYR A 61 -12.45 11.00 8.06
CA TYR A 61 -11.67 9.81 7.72
C TYR A 61 -12.24 8.52 8.30
N LYS A 62 -13.06 8.62 9.36
CA LYS A 62 -13.71 7.45 9.97
C LYS A 62 -14.83 6.93 9.07
N THR A 63 -15.70 7.83 8.61
CA THR A 63 -16.77 7.49 7.66
C THR A 63 -16.17 7.04 6.33
N ALA A 64 -15.18 7.76 5.81
CA ALA A 64 -14.46 7.37 4.60
C ALA A 64 -13.85 5.95 4.72
N SER A 65 -13.19 5.64 5.85
CA SER A 65 -12.60 4.32 6.09
C SER A 65 -13.64 3.20 6.05
N ASN A 66 -14.85 3.41 6.60
CA ASN A 66 -15.91 2.41 6.59
C ASN A 66 -16.39 2.10 5.17
N TYR A 67 -16.65 3.13 4.36
CA TYR A 67 -17.11 2.92 2.97
C TYR A 67 -15.99 2.39 2.06
N LEU A 68 -14.73 2.75 2.34
CA LEU A 68 -13.56 2.21 1.64
C LEU A 68 -13.38 0.70 1.83
N GLU A 69 -13.85 0.11 2.95
CA GLU A 69 -13.82 -1.35 3.12
C GLU A 69 -14.70 -2.06 2.10
N THR A 70 -15.94 -1.59 1.95
CA THR A 70 -16.87 -2.11 0.94
C THR A 70 -16.36 -1.85 -0.48
N LEU A 71 -15.91 -0.63 -0.76
CA LEU A 71 -15.39 -0.28 -2.08
C LEU A 71 -14.18 -1.14 -2.47
N ALA A 72 -13.23 -1.34 -1.55
CA ALA A 72 -12.08 -2.20 -1.78
C ALA A 72 -12.43 -3.69 -1.98
N SER A 73 -13.59 -4.16 -1.51
CA SER A 73 -14.06 -5.52 -1.82
C SER A 73 -14.44 -5.67 -3.30
N ILE A 74 -14.89 -4.59 -3.94
CA ILE A 74 -15.26 -4.53 -5.36
C ILE A 74 -14.03 -4.22 -6.22
N SER A 75 -13.29 -3.17 -5.86
CA SER A 75 -12.15 -2.63 -6.61
C SER A 75 -10.81 -2.88 -5.88
N SER A 76 -10.53 -4.14 -5.60
CA SER A 76 -9.40 -4.59 -4.77
C SER A 76 -7.99 -4.20 -5.26
N HIS A 77 -7.84 -3.83 -6.53
CA HIS A 77 -6.58 -3.45 -7.18
C HIS A 77 -6.62 -2.02 -7.72
N ASP A 78 -7.61 -1.23 -7.33
CA ASP A 78 -7.66 0.19 -7.64
C ASP A 78 -6.67 0.96 -6.75
N VAL A 79 -5.65 1.51 -7.38
CA VAL A 79 -4.60 2.30 -6.72
C VAL A 79 -5.19 3.53 -6.02
N THR A 80 -6.23 4.14 -6.57
CA THR A 80 -6.88 5.33 -5.97
C THR A 80 -7.52 4.95 -4.63
N VAL A 81 -8.30 3.87 -4.61
CA VAL A 81 -8.94 3.34 -3.39
C VAL A 81 -7.88 2.91 -2.37
N LEU A 82 -6.81 2.23 -2.81
CA LEU A 82 -5.71 1.87 -1.92
C LEU A 82 -5.03 3.11 -1.32
N SER A 83 -4.81 4.16 -2.11
CA SER A 83 -4.19 5.41 -1.65
C SER A 83 -5.08 6.16 -0.67
N GLN A 84 -6.39 6.23 -0.92
CA GLN A 84 -7.37 6.78 0.01
C GLN A 84 -7.40 6.01 1.34
N ARG A 85 -7.27 4.68 1.30
CA ARG A 85 -7.13 3.86 2.51
C ARG A 85 -5.83 4.12 3.27
N VAL A 86 -4.71 4.33 2.57
CA VAL A 86 -3.45 4.76 3.19
C VAL A 86 -3.68 6.08 3.91
N GLN A 87 -4.26 7.08 3.23
CA GLN A 87 -4.54 8.39 3.82
C GLN A 87 -5.45 8.28 5.05
N CYS A 88 -6.58 7.58 4.97
CA CYS A 88 -7.46 7.36 6.12
C CYS A 88 -6.72 6.71 7.29
N SER A 89 -5.95 5.66 7.02
CA SER A 89 -5.19 4.94 8.04
C SER A 89 -4.17 5.84 8.74
N LEU A 90 -3.47 6.70 7.99
CA LEU A 90 -2.52 7.65 8.55
C LEU A 90 -3.22 8.72 9.41
N GLN A 91 -4.33 9.28 8.94
CA GLN A 91 -5.09 10.31 9.67
C GLN A 91 -5.74 9.76 10.94
N LEU A 92 -6.15 8.48 10.93
CA LEU A 92 -6.66 7.78 12.10
C LEU A 92 -5.54 7.22 13.01
N GLY A 93 -4.27 7.45 12.68
CA GLY A 93 -3.12 6.99 13.46
C GLY A 93 -2.82 5.49 13.35
N ASN A 94 -3.49 4.77 12.46
CA ASN A 94 -3.29 3.33 12.23
C ASN A 94 -2.14 3.08 11.24
N LYS A 95 -0.91 3.23 11.72
CA LYS A 95 0.31 3.07 10.90
C LYS A 95 0.47 1.66 10.32
N LEU A 96 0.03 0.62 11.04
CA LEU A 96 0.13 -0.76 10.56
C LEU A 96 -0.78 -1.01 9.36
N ALA A 97 -2.03 -0.55 9.40
CA ALA A 97 -2.94 -0.63 8.25
C ALA A 97 -2.41 0.18 7.06
N ALA A 98 -1.85 1.38 7.31
CA ALA A 98 -1.23 2.19 6.26
C ALA A 98 -0.08 1.43 5.56
N ILE A 99 0.79 0.74 6.30
CA ILE A 99 1.87 -0.08 5.74
C ILE A 99 1.31 -1.22 4.87
N GLU A 100 0.26 -1.92 5.32
CA GLU A 100 -0.35 -3.00 4.54
C GLU A 100 -0.92 -2.51 3.22
N HIS A 101 -1.57 -1.35 3.22
CA HIS A 101 -2.12 -0.74 2.01
C HIS A 101 -1.02 -0.24 1.07
N LEU A 102 0.02 0.43 1.60
CA LEU A 102 1.17 0.88 0.81
C LEU A 102 1.95 -0.26 0.17
N LYS A 103 2.05 -1.44 0.80
CA LYS A 103 2.65 -2.62 0.17
C LYS A 103 1.91 -3.07 -1.09
N LYS A 104 0.57 -2.94 -1.10
CA LYS A 104 -0.24 -3.21 -2.30
C LYS A 104 0.01 -2.13 -3.36
N VAL A 105 0.01 -0.85 -2.97
CA VAL A 105 0.31 0.27 -3.89
C VAL A 105 1.65 0.07 -4.58
N THR A 106 2.72 -0.16 -3.83
CA THR A 106 4.08 -0.36 -4.37
C THR A 106 4.24 -1.65 -5.19
N THR A 107 3.35 -2.62 -5.05
CA THR A 107 3.29 -3.81 -5.92
C THR A 107 2.64 -3.48 -7.27
N LEU A 108 1.59 -2.64 -7.25
CA LEU A 108 0.88 -2.20 -8.46
C LEU A 108 1.62 -1.08 -9.20
N GLN A 109 2.38 -0.26 -8.47
CA GLN A 109 3.17 0.86 -8.98
C GLN A 109 4.62 0.77 -8.50
N PRO A 110 5.45 -0.07 -9.13
CA PRO A 110 6.86 -0.24 -8.73
C PRO A 110 7.74 1.00 -8.91
N ASN A 111 7.25 2.03 -9.60
CA ASN A 111 7.95 3.29 -9.85
C ASN A 111 7.41 4.44 -8.99
N ASP A 112 6.52 4.17 -8.03
CA ASP A 112 6.06 5.17 -7.06
C ASP A 112 7.06 5.30 -5.91
N TYR A 113 8.03 6.18 -6.12
CA TYR A 113 9.10 6.45 -5.17
C TYR A 113 8.59 7.12 -3.88
N ASP A 114 7.50 7.87 -3.94
CA ASP A 114 6.91 8.54 -2.78
C ASP A 114 6.23 7.52 -1.85
N SER A 115 5.60 6.49 -2.41
CA SER A 115 5.07 5.37 -1.62
C SER A 115 6.19 4.59 -0.91
N TYR A 116 7.32 4.33 -1.57
CA TYR A 116 8.47 3.70 -0.91
C TYR A 116 9.08 4.57 0.19
N PHE A 117 9.14 5.88 -0.03
CA PHE A 117 9.62 6.81 1.00
C PHE A 117 8.68 6.83 2.21
N THR A 118 7.37 6.86 1.97
CA THR A 118 6.35 6.81 3.01
C THR A 118 6.44 5.50 3.81
N LEU A 119 6.58 4.34 3.14
CA LEU A 119 6.81 3.06 3.80
C LEU A 119 8.07 3.06 4.67
N ALA A 120 9.16 3.63 4.17
CA ALA A 120 10.40 3.70 4.92
C ALA A 120 10.25 4.54 6.19
N ASN A 121 9.60 5.70 6.10
CA ASN A 121 9.32 6.56 7.25
C ASN A 121 8.43 5.84 8.27
N LEU A 122 7.34 5.19 7.83
CA LEU A 122 6.46 4.46 8.73
C LEU A 122 7.16 3.31 9.45
N HIS A 123 8.02 2.55 8.75
CA HIS A 123 8.82 1.51 9.40
C HIS A 123 9.80 2.08 10.42
N TYR A 124 10.41 3.22 10.13
CA TYR A 124 11.32 3.88 11.05
C TYR A 124 10.60 4.42 12.29
N GLU A 125 9.41 4.99 12.12
CA GLU A 125 8.57 5.44 13.24
C GLU A 125 8.06 4.30 14.12
N LEU A 126 8.11 3.06 13.64
CA LEU A 126 7.81 1.84 14.40
C LEU A 126 9.08 1.14 14.89
N ASP A 127 10.21 1.87 14.95
CA ASP A 127 11.54 1.39 15.36
C ASP A 127 12.11 0.21 14.53
N ASP A 128 11.50 -0.10 13.39
CA ASP A 128 11.99 -1.12 12.45
C ASP A 128 12.86 -0.49 11.37
N TRP A 129 14.01 0.05 11.80
CA TRP A 129 14.96 0.71 10.90
C TRP A 129 15.48 -0.23 9.81
N ARG A 130 15.48 -1.55 10.02
CA ARG A 130 15.92 -2.56 9.03
C ARG A 130 14.96 -2.60 7.87
N LYS A 131 13.65 -2.70 8.12
CA LYS A 131 12.66 -2.60 7.05
C LYS A 131 12.67 -1.22 6.41
N ALA A 132 12.82 -0.16 7.20
CA ALA A 132 12.96 1.20 6.65
C ALA A 132 14.13 1.30 5.66
N LEU A 133 15.27 0.69 5.99
CA LEU A 133 16.46 0.67 5.13
C LEU A 133 16.24 -0.12 3.83
N VAL A 134 15.42 -1.17 3.85
CA VAL A 134 15.05 -1.93 2.65
C VAL A 134 14.17 -1.09 1.73
N GLU A 135 13.13 -0.45 2.27
CA GLU A 135 12.18 0.32 1.46
C GLU A 135 12.81 1.60 0.90
N VAL A 136 13.58 2.36 1.71
CA VAL A 136 14.21 3.60 1.24
C VAL A 136 15.21 3.35 0.10
N ARG A 137 15.84 2.17 0.05
CA ARG A 137 16.77 1.82 -1.05
C ARG A 137 16.06 1.80 -2.40
N LYS A 138 14.76 1.51 -2.44
CA LYS A 138 13.97 1.48 -3.68
C LYS A 138 13.70 2.87 -4.25
N CYS A 139 13.82 3.93 -3.43
CA CYS A 139 13.69 5.32 -3.86
C CYS A 139 14.98 6.15 -3.72
N ALA A 140 16.08 5.57 -3.21
CA ALA A 140 17.32 6.30 -2.93
C ALA A 140 18.17 6.51 -4.19
N ASP A 141 17.66 7.31 -5.12
CA ASP A 141 18.42 7.87 -6.23
C ASP A 141 19.00 9.24 -5.82
N ALA A 142 20.31 9.44 -6.02
CA ALA A 142 21.00 10.63 -5.57
C ALA A 142 20.65 11.89 -6.37
N ASP A 143 20.22 11.74 -7.62
CA ASP A 143 19.94 12.83 -8.55
C ASP A 143 18.46 13.17 -8.59
N LEU A 144 17.59 12.14 -8.52
CA LEU A 144 16.14 12.31 -8.63
C LEU A 144 15.43 12.50 -7.28
N HIS A 145 15.86 11.78 -6.22
CA HIS A 145 15.14 11.73 -4.94
C HIS A 145 16.07 12.02 -3.74
N LYS A 146 16.43 13.29 -3.60
CA LYS A 146 17.38 13.76 -2.58
C LYS A 146 16.97 13.39 -1.15
N ASP A 147 15.68 13.47 -0.82
CA ASP A 147 15.19 13.18 0.53
C ASP A 147 15.30 11.68 0.85
N CYS A 148 14.91 10.80 -0.08
CA CYS A 148 15.17 9.37 0.03
C CYS A 148 16.66 9.07 0.23
N PHE A 149 17.52 9.70 -0.57
CA PHE A 149 18.96 9.47 -0.47
C PHE A 149 19.56 9.95 0.86
N GLN A 150 19.12 11.09 1.37
CA GLN A 150 19.53 11.59 2.69
C GLN A 150 19.06 10.65 3.80
N PHE A 151 17.82 10.17 3.72
CA PHE A 151 17.27 9.24 4.71
C PHE A 151 17.98 7.88 4.68
N TYR A 152 18.24 7.35 3.49
CA TYR A 152 19.07 6.15 3.29
C TYR A 152 20.45 6.29 3.96
N LYS A 153 21.13 7.43 3.80
CA LYS A 153 22.42 7.68 4.47
C LYS A 153 22.31 7.63 5.99
N LYS A 154 21.25 8.20 6.57
CA LYS A 154 20.99 8.16 8.02
C LYS A 154 20.80 6.73 8.49
N LEU A 155 19.92 5.96 7.84
CA LEU A 155 19.64 4.57 8.19
C LEU A 155 20.87 3.67 8.04
N LYS A 156 21.69 3.88 7.01
CA LYS A 156 22.95 3.13 6.83
C LYS A 156 23.97 3.39 7.94
N LYS A 157 23.99 4.58 8.54
CA LYS A 157 24.86 4.86 9.70
C LYS A 157 24.38 4.12 10.94
N ILE A 158 23.06 4.07 11.16
CA ILE A 158 22.43 3.32 12.26
C ILE A 158 22.75 1.83 12.12
N ASP A 159 22.53 1.26 10.94
CA ASP A 159 22.83 -0.14 10.60
C ASP A 159 24.28 -0.52 10.92
N LYS A 160 25.25 0.26 10.45
CA LYS A 160 26.67 0.05 10.73
C LYS A 160 27.01 0.15 12.22
N ALA A 161 26.42 1.10 12.94
CA ALA A 161 26.65 1.26 14.37
C ALA A 161 26.11 0.05 15.14
N PHE A 162 24.93 -0.45 14.75
CA PHE A 162 24.32 -1.64 15.32
C PHE A 162 25.18 -2.89 15.07
N GLU A 163 25.64 -3.12 13.83
CA GLU A 163 26.53 -4.24 13.52
C GLU A 163 27.82 -4.21 14.35
N LYS A 164 28.43 -3.02 14.53
CA LYS A 164 29.63 -2.86 15.35
C LYS A 164 29.35 -3.20 16.82
N ALA A 165 28.25 -2.70 17.37
CA ALA A 165 27.85 -2.99 18.75
C ALA A 165 27.57 -4.50 18.95
N GLN A 166 26.90 -5.13 17.99
CA GLN A 166 26.60 -6.55 18.04
C GLN A 166 27.88 -7.40 18.04
N ARG A 167 28.86 -7.06 17.18
CA ARG A 167 30.16 -7.76 17.17
C ARG A 167 30.94 -7.59 18.46
N ALA A 168 30.97 -6.38 19.04
CA ALA A 168 31.68 -6.12 20.29
C ALA A 168 31.09 -6.92 21.47
N LYS A 169 29.76 -7.07 21.50
CA LYS A 169 29.08 -7.92 22.49
C LYS A 169 29.48 -9.39 22.34
N LEU A 170 29.44 -9.91 21.10
CA LEU A 170 29.85 -11.28 20.80
C LEU A 170 31.32 -11.57 21.15
N SER A 171 32.24 -10.62 20.92
CA SER A 171 33.64 -10.79 21.31
C SER A 171 33.83 -10.77 22.83
N GLN A 172 33.10 -9.91 23.55
CA GLN A 172 33.17 -9.83 25.01
C GLN A 172 32.60 -11.10 25.67
N ASP A 173 31.48 -11.60 25.16
CA ASP A 173 30.87 -12.86 25.62
C ASP A 173 31.80 -14.06 25.31
N GLY A 174 32.49 -14.04 24.17
CA GLY A 174 33.48 -15.06 23.80
C GLY A 174 34.72 -15.08 24.69
N GLU A 175 35.23 -13.92 25.11
CA GLU A 175 36.36 -13.81 26.04
C GLU A 175 36.00 -14.31 27.45
N LEU A 176 34.79 -13.99 27.94
CA LEU A 176 34.26 -14.50 29.21
C LEU A 176 34.16 -16.03 29.22
N CYS A 177 33.61 -16.63 28.16
CA CYS A 177 33.48 -18.09 28.06
C CYS A 177 34.83 -18.83 28.02
N VAL A 178 35.90 -18.21 27.51
CA VAL A 178 37.25 -18.82 27.53
C VAL A 178 37.88 -18.72 28.92
N SER A 179 37.67 -17.60 29.62
CA SER A 179 38.22 -17.39 30.97
C SER A 179 37.60 -18.27 32.07
N GLU A 180 36.42 -18.86 31.83
CA GLU A 180 35.76 -19.79 32.76
C GLU A 180 36.21 -21.26 32.60
N ILE A 181 37.11 -21.55 31.64
CA ILE A 181 37.57 -22.91 31.31
C ILE A 181 39.02 -23.17 31.77
N GLU A 182 39.76 -22.13 32.20
CA GLU A 182 41.11 -22.25 32.80
C GLU A 182 41.07 -22.41 34.33
#